data_AF-A2H0D1-F1
#
_entry.id   AF-A2H0D1-F1
#
_cell.length_a   1.000
_cell.length_b   1.000
_cell.length_c   1.000
_cell.angle_alpha   90.00
_cell.angle_beta   90.00
_cell.angle_gamma   90.00
#
_symmetry.space_group_name_H-M   'P 1'
#
loop_
_entity.id
_entity.type
_entity.pdbx_description
1 polymer ?
#
loop_
_entity_poly.entity_id
_entity_poly.type
_entity_poly.pdbx_seq_one_letter_code
_entity_poly.pdbx_strand_id
1 'polypeptide(L)'
;APRFIEWFNKNNKRNIKLLEKSDFYKVDFTDPFEYDNPTISISIPEYVIKYLREIEIPKENTYKNIGFFGVYSFVPFTRGVDLNEQDFEFIARRAIDALLFEYDHPLRLYTTDMASELSFVLQNIILKFLKNQKAPEEVIDCLTDFSKAIQFTDTFDVTFIRPDMTRCFIKGTKFCDLDKENSLRDYLECLKESEIQLSPMNTDPKCIS
;
A
#
# COMPACT_ATOMS: atom_id res chain seq x y z
N ALA A 1 22.26 -5.86 13.68
CA ALA A 1 21.07 -4.99 13.61
C ALA A 1 21.23 -3.67 14.36
N PRO A 2 21.49 -3.60 15.69
CA PRO A 2 21.42 -2.32 16.42
C PRO A 2 22.41 -1.26 15.95
N ARG A 3 23.69 -1.62 15.74
CA ARG A 3 24.73 -0.70 15.25
C ARG A 3 24.46 -0.15 13.85
N PHE A 4 23.83 -0.94 12.97
CA PHE A 4 23.45 -0.47 11.62
C PHE A 4 22.27 0.50 11.72
N ILE A 5 21.28 0.23 12.57
CA ILE A 5 20.12 1.12 12.76
C ILE A 5 20.55 2.45 13.36
N GLU A 6 21.42 2.41 14.38
CA GLU A 6 22.00 3.62 14.97
C GLU A 6 22.78 4.43 13.93
N TRP A 7 23.60 3.77 13.11
CA TRP A 7 24.30 4.41 12.00
C TRP A 7 23.32 4.98 10.98
N PHE A 8 22.32 4.22 10.55
CA PHE A 8 21.34 4.64 9.56
C PHE A 8 20.56 5.87 10.04
N ASN A 9 20.01 5.82 11.26
CA ASN A 9 19.27 6.94 11.86
C ASN A 9 20.16 8.17 12.12
N LYS A 10 21.47 7.98 12.35
CA LYS A 10 22.43 9.09 12.52
C LYS A 10 22.78 9.77 11.19
N ASN A 11 22.83 9.01 10.09
CA ASN A 11 23.28 9.52 8.79
C ASN A 11 22.14 9.86 7.83
N ASN A 12 20.90 9.45 8.14
CA ASN A 12 19.70 9.76 7.37
C ASN A 12 18.74 10.62 8.20
N LYS A 13 17.92 11.44 7.54
CA LYS A 13 16.84 12.22 8.19
C LYS A 13 15.66 11.35 8.67
N ARG A 14 15.86 10.05 8.83
CA ARG A 14 14.82 9.05 9.10
C ARG A 14 15.05 8.46 10.49
N ASN A 15 13.95 8.16 11.17
CA ASN A 15 13.98 7.54 12.49
C ASN A 15 13.28 6.19 12.41
N ILE A 16 14.05 5.16 12.05
CA ILE A 16 13.59 3.78 11.90
C ILE A 16 13.69 3.06 13.25
N LYS A 17 12.63 2.34 13.62
CA LYS A 17 12.59 1.49 14.82
C LYS A 17 12.35 0.04 14.43
N LEU A 18 13.39 -0.79 14.43
CA LEU A 18 13.24 -2.24 14.25
C LEU A 18 13.15 -2.93 15.61
N LEU A 19 12.21 -3.86 15.77
CA LEU A 19 12.22 -4.83 16.86
C LEU A 19 13.31 -5.87 16.59
N GLU A 20 14.16 -6.14 17.58
CA GLU A 20 15.24 -7.13 17.46
C GLU A 20 14.71 -8.56 17.29
N LYS A 21 13.47 -8.83 17.72
CA LYS A 21 12.77 -10.11 17.56
C LYS A 21 11.33 -9.84 17.14
N SER A 22 10.94 -10.40 16.00
CA SER A 22 9.58 -10.40 15.48
C SER A 22 9.38 -11.71 14.72
N ASP A 23 8.25 -12.37 14.91
CA ASP A 23 7.89 -13.56 14.15
C ASP A 23 7.39 -13.22 12.74
N PHE A 24 7.17 -11.92 12.47
CA PHE A 24 6.58 -11.41 11.23
C PHE A 24 7.57 -10.97 10.17
N TYR A 25 8.83 -10.75 10.54
CA TYR A 25 9.83 -10.33 9.57
C TYR A 25 11.24 -10.75 9.99
N LYS A 26 12.08 -10.94 8.98
CA LYS A 26 13.53 -11.12 9.13
C LYS A 26 14.22 -9.94 8.46
N VAL A 27 15.09 -9.27 9.20
CA VAL A 27 15.91 -8.19 8.63
C VAL A 27 17.09 -8.80 7.90
N ASP A 28 17.28 -8.41 6.65
CA ASP A 28 18.43 -8.80 5.85
C ASP A 28 19.27 -7.56 5.51
N PHE A 29 20.54 -7.59 5.90
CA PHE A 29 21.47 -6.50 5.63
C PHE A 29 22.30 -6.76 4.35
N THR A 30 21.88 -7.71 3.53
CA THR A 30 22.55 -8.08 2.28
C THR A 30 22.23 -7.13 1.13
N ASP A 31 22.64 -5.87 1.25
CA ASP A 31 23.24 -5.15 0.12
C ASP A 31 23.96 -3.88 0.59
N PRO A 32 25.30 -3.85 0.68
CA PRO A 32 26.04 -2.62 0.92
C PRO A 32 26.19 -1.73 -0.33
N PHE A 33 25.63 -2.09 -1.50
CA PHE A 33 25.98 -1.44 -2.76
C PHE A 33 24.87 -0.72 -3.55
N GLU A 34 23.57 -0.82 -3.23
CA GLU A 34 22.56 -0.11 -4.04
C GLU A 34 21.44 0.62 -3.30
N TYR A 35 21.20 0.37 -2.01
CA TYR A 35 20.11 1.04 -1.28
C TYR A 35 20.59 1.54 0.07
N ASP A 36 20.35 2.83 0.35
CA ASP A 36 20.66 3.42 1.66
C ASP A 36 19.82 2.79 2.79
N ASN A 37 18.78 2.00 2.49
CA ASN A 37 17.84 1.39 3.45
C ASN A 37 18.09 -0.11 3.66
N PRO A 38 17.85 -0.65 4.87
CA PRO A 38 17.85 -2.09 5.11
C PRO A 38 16.68 -2.75 4.38
N THR A 39 16.95 -3.94 3.85
CA THR A 39 15.93 -4.81 3.26
C THR A 39 15.37 -5.74 4.34
N ILE A 40 14.07 -6.02 4.27
CA ILE A 40 13.41 -6.94 5.19
C ILE A 40 12.61 -7.96 4.39
N SER A 41 12.65 -9.20 4.83
CA SER A 41 11.75 -10.25 4.36
C SER A 41 10.57 -10.33 5.32
N ILE A 42 9.37 -10.18 4.79
CA ILE A 42 8.12 -10.18 5.56
C ILE A 42 7.44 -11.55 5.43
N SER A 43 6.87 -12.04 6.53
CA SER A 43 6.11 -13.30 6.57
C SER A 43 4.76 -13.07 7.24
N ILE A 44 3.69 -13.27 6.45
CA ILE A 44 2.31 -13.33 6.94
C ILE A 44 1.97 -14.82 7.09
N PRO A 45 1.36 -15.25 8.22
CA PRO A 45 0.97 -16.64 8.40
C PRO A 45 0.04 -17.16 7.30
N GLU A 46 0.23 -18.41 6.88
CA GLU A 46 -0.48 -18.99 5.72
C GLU A 46 -2.00 -19.04 5.90
N TYR A 47 -2.50 -19.20 7.13
CA TYR A 47 -3.95 -19.20 7.38
C TYR A 47 -4.60 -17.84 7.07
N VAL A 48 -3.88 -16.73 7.32
CA VAL A 48 -4.33 -15.38 6.97
C VAL A 48 -4.34 -15.24 5.46
N ILE A 49 -3.28 -15.66 4.78
CA ILE A 49 -3.18 -15.60 3.31
C ILE A 49 -4.28 -16.43 2.65
N LYS A 50 -4.53 -17.63 3.16
CA LYS A 50 -5.62 -18.49 2.69
C LYS A 50 -6.97 -17.80 2.82
N TYR A 51 -7.26 -17.19 3.98
CA TYR A 51 -8.50 -16.43 4.18
C TYR A 51 -8.60 -15.24 3.21
N LEU A 52 -7.53 -14.46 3.04
CA LEU A 52 -7.52 -13.31 2.12
C LEU A 52 -7.80 -13.72 0.67
N ARG A 53 -7.34 -14.91 0.24
CA ARG A 53 -7.62 -15.47 -1.10
C ARG A 53 -9.08 -15.88 -1.32
N GLU A 54 -9.86 -16.06 -0.26
CA GLU A 54 -11.30 -16.35 -0.36
C GLU A 54 -12.13 -15.10 -0.64
N ILE A 55 -11.55 -13.91 -0.52
CA ILE A 55 -12.22 -12.63 -0.76
C ILE A 55 -12.34 -12.41 -2.27
N GLU A 56 -13.57 -12.22 -2.74
CA GLU A 56 -13.82 -11.94 -4.15
C GLU A 56 -13.18 -10.62 -4.59
N ILE A 57 -12.37 -10.67 -5.65
CA ILE A 57 -11.72 -9.50 -6.22
C ILE A 57 -12.52 -9.01 -7.43
N PRO A 58 -12.88 -7.71 -7.49
CA PRO A 58 -13.56 -7.16 -8.66
C PRO A 58 -12.67 -7.29 -9.91
N LYS A 59 -13.24 -7.85 -10.98
CA LYS A 59 -12.54 -8.10 -12.25
C LYS A 59 -12.35 -6.83 -13.10
N GLU A 60 -13.23 -5.85 -12.91
CA GLU A 60 -13.20 -4.59 -13.64
C GLU A 60 -12.58 -3.49 -12.78
N ASN A 61 -11.74 -2.65 -13.38
CA ASN A 61 -11.17 -1.51 -12.69
C ASN A 61 -12.19 -0.35 -12.75
N THR A 62 -13.04 -0.21 -11.72
CA THR A 62 -14.09 0.83 -11.68
C THR A 62 -13.48 2.23 -11.66
N TYR A 63 -12.32 2.39 -11.03
CA TYR A 63 -11.48 3.56 -11.20
C TYR A 63 -10.70 3.45 -12.52
N LYS A 64 -11.38 3.72 -13.63
CA LYS A 64 -10.80 3.73 -14.99
C LYS A 64 -9.56 4.62 -15.13
N ASN A 65 -9.29 5.45 -14.12
CA ASN A 65 -8.29 6.49 -14.10
C ASN A 65 -7.22 6.35 -13.01
N ILE A 66 -7.05 5.19 -12.36
CA ILE A 66 -6.02 4.99 -11.33
C ILE A 66 -5.27 3.69 -11.60
N GLY A 67 -3.94 3.78 -11.70
CA GLY A 67 -3.07 2.63 -11.85
C GLY A 67 -2.69 2.05 -10.49
N PHE A 68 -3.00 0.76 -10.27
CA PHE A 68 -2.59 0.01 -9.09
C PHE A 68 -1.43 -0.91 -9.48
N PHE A 69 -0.22 -0.65 -8.98
CA PHE A 69 1.00 -1.38 -9.36
C PHE A 69 1.60 -2.22 -8.22
N GLY A 70 1.17 -1.98 -6.99
CA GLY A 70 1.62 -2.66 -5.78
C GLY A 70 0.87 -2.12 -4.56
N VAL A 71 1.09 -2.71 -3.39
CA VAL A 71 0.36 -2.37 -2.16
C VAL A 71 0.62 -0.92 -1.73
N TYR A 72 1.79 -0.37 -2.04
CA TYR A 72 2.15 1.03 -1.81
C TYR A 72 1.29 2.03 -2.60
N SER A 73 0.69 1.60 -3.73
CA SER A 73 -0.22 2.46 -4.53
C SER A 73 -1.49 2.84 -3.76
N PHE A 74 -1.77 2.16 -2.65
CA PHE A 74 -2.98 2.37 -1.85
C PHE A 74 -2.77 3.35 -0.69
N VAL A 75 -1.52 3.75 -0.39
CA VAL A 75 -1.24 4.68 0.70
C VAL A 75 -1.98 6.02 0.56
N PRO A 76 -2.08 6.64 -0.64
CA PRO A 76 -2.87 7.87 -0.80
C PRO A 76 -4.35 7.74 -0.43
N PHE A 77 -4.92 6.53 -0.38
CA PHE A 77 -6.33 6.32 0.02
C PHE A 77 -6.51 6.19 1.54
N THR A 78 -5.43 6.16 2.32
CA THR A 78 -5.51 5.92 3.77
C THR A 78 -5.93 7.15 4.57
N ARG A 79 -5.72 8.36 4.02
CA ARG A 79 -5.94 9.67 4.65
C ARG A 79 -6.21 10.75 3.61
N GLY A 80 -6.91 11.82 3.99
CA GLY A 80 -7.15 12.99 3.12
C GLY A 80 -8.02 12.76 1.89
N VAL A 81 -8.59 11.56 1.68
CA VAL A 81 -9.51 11.26 0.57
C VAL A 81 -10.82 10.72 1.14
N ASP A 82 -11.92 11.41 0.86
CA ASP A 82 -13.25 10.96 1.23
C ASP A 82 -13.78 9.96 0.20
N LEU A 83 -13.87 8.69 0.61
CA LEU A 83 -14.45 7.61 -0.18
C LEU A 83 -15.86 7.30 0.33
N ASN A 84 -16.81 7.09 -0.59
CA ASN A 84 -18.07 6.45 -0.22
C ASN A 84 -17.85 4.95 0.08
N GLU A 85 -18.87 4.28 0.60
CA GLU A 85 -18.76 2.88 1.02
C GLU A 85 -18.39 1.93 -0.14
N GLN A 86 -18.99 2.11 -1.32
CA GLN A 86 -18.73 1.28 -2.49
C GLN A 86 -17.29 1.45 -3.00
N ASP A 87 -16.83 2.69 -3.06
CA ASP A 87 -15.48 3.06 -3.46
C ASP A 87 -14.44 2.51 -2.47
N PHE A 88 -14.70 2.66 -1.17
CA PHE A 88 -13.86 2.11 -0.12
C PHE A 88 -13.76 0.59 -0.21
N GLU A 89 -14.88 -0.11 -0.37
CA GLU A 89 -14.90 -1.56 -0.54
C GLU A 89 -14.09 -2.01 -1.76
N PHE A 90 -14.26 -1.34 -2.90
CA PHE A 90 -13.48 -1.62 -4.10
C PHE A 90 -11.98 -1.45 -3.85
N ILE A 91 -11.58 -0.31 -3.29
CA ILE A 91 -10.17 -0.01 -2.97
C ILE A 91 -9.60 -1.05 -2.00
N ALA A 92 -10.36 -1.48 -0.99
CA ALA A 92 -9.91 -2.48 -0.05
C ALA A 92 -9.68 -3.85 -0.68
N ARG A 93 -10.60 -4.31 -1.54
CA ARG A 93 -10.43 -5.57 -2.27
C ARG A 93 -9.22 -5.50 -3.21
N ARG A 94 -9.02 -4.38 -3.91
CA ARG A 94 -7.83 -4.17 -4.76
C ARG A 94 -6.52 -4.12 -3.95
N ALA A 95 -6.54 -3.55 -2.74
CA ALA A 95 -5.38 -3.55 -1.85
C ALA A 95 -5.02 -4.98 -1.38
N ILE A 96 -6.03 -5.82 -1.12
CA ILE A 96 -5.84 -7.24 -0.79
C ILE A 96 -5.23 -8.00 -1.97
N ASP A 97 -5.74 -7.78 -3.19
CA ASP A 97 -5.19 -8.37 -4.41
C ASP A 97 -3.70 -8.01 -4.61
N ALA A 98 -3.35 -6.73 -4.41
CA ALA A 98 -1.96 -6.29 -4.50
C ALA A 98 -1.06 -6.90 -3.42
N LEU A 99 -1.55 -7.01 -2.18
CA LEU A 99 -0.84 -7.71 -1.10
C LEU A 99 -0.58 -9.18 -1.46
N LEU A 100 -1.59 -9.89 -1.97
CA LEU A 100 -1.46 -11.29 -2.37
C LEU A 100 -0.47 -11.45 -3.53
N PHE A 101 -0.53 -10.56 -4.53
CA PHE A 101 0.42 -10.55 -5.65
C PHE A 101 1.87 -10.39 -5.18
N GLU A 102 2.13 -9.46 -4.26
CA GLU A 102 3.47 -9.28 -3.70
C GLU A 102 3.89 -10.44 -2.79
N TYR A 103 2.96 -11.01 -2.03
CA TYR A 103 3.23 -12.18 -1.18
C TYR A 103 3.60 -13.43 -2.00
N ASP A 104 3.02 -13.59 -3.18
CA ASP A 104 3.35 -14.69 -4.10
C ASP A 104 4.71 -14.48 -4.80
N HIS A 105 5.29 -13.27 -4.73
CA HIS A 105 6.63 -13.02 -5.26
C HIS A 105 7.69 -13.79 -4.43
N PRO A 106 8.60 -14.55 -5.06
CA PRO A 106 9.53 -15.44 -4.34
C PRO A 106 10.45 -14.76 -3.32
N LEU A 107 10.78 -13.49 -3.58
CA LEU A 107 11.75 -12.75 -2.75
C LEU A 107 11.12 -12.12 -1.50
N ARG A 108 9.86 -11.64 -1.58
CA ARG A 108 9.15 -10.93 -0.49
C ARG A 108 10.02 -9.88 0.22
N LEU A 109 10.82 -9.15 -0.55
CA LEU A 109 11.78 -8.17 -0.04
C LEU A 109 11.16 -6.78 -0.05
N TYR A 110 11.21 -6.12 1.09
CA TYR A 110 10.71 -4.77 1.31
C TYR A 110 11.82 -3.88 1.83
N THR A 111 11.83 -2.61 1.44
CA THR A 111 12.53 -1.61 2.26
C THR A 111 11.71 -1.30 3.50
N THR A 112 12.30 -0.65 4.50
CA THR A 112 11.56 -0.17 5.68
C THR A 112 10.43 0.80 5.35
N ASP A 113 10.57 1.57 4.27
CA ASP A 113 9.52 2.48 3.82
C ASP A 113 8.35 1.68 3.26
N MET A 114 8.62 0.77 2.31
CA MET A 114 7.59 -0.08 1.71
C MET A 114 6.84 -0.91 2.76
N ALA A 115 7.55 -1.38 3.78
CA ALA A 115 6.94 -2.12 4.88
C ALA A 115 6.05 -1.22 5.76
N SER A 116 6.46 0.03 5.99
CA SER A 116 5.66 1.00 6.74
C SER A 116 4.44 1.44 5.92
N GLU A 117 4.58 1.61 4.61
CA GLU A 117 3.47 1.83 3.68
C GLU A 117 2.45 0.70 3.73
N LEU A 118 2.91 -0.55 3.67
CA LEU A 118 2.08 -1.73 3.86
C LEU A 118 1.38 -1.71 5.22
N SER A 119 2.07 -1.32 6.30
CA SER A 119 1.46 -1.14 7.62
C SER A 119 0.26 -0.19 7.57
N PHE A 120 0.42 0.98 6.96
CA PHE A 120 -0.65 1.98 6.88
C PHE A 120 -1.82 1.49 6.04
N VAL A 121 -1.57 0.82 4.92
CA VAL A 121 -2.61 0.21 4.07
C VAL A 121 -3.37 -0.88 4.84
N LEU A 122 -2.66 -1.72 5.58
CA LEU A 122 -3.30 -2.74 6.44
C LEU A 122 -4.21 -2.11 7.48
N GLN A 123 -3.70 -1.15 8.25
CA GLN A 123 -4.45 -0.52 9.35
C GLN A 123 -5.66 0.28 8.84
N ASN A 124 -5.50 1.03 7.76
CA ASN A 124 -6.46 2.04 7.37
C ASN A 124 -7.42 1.61 6.25
N ILE A 125 -7.09 0.53 5.53
CA ILE A 125 -7.90 0.03 4.41
C ILE A 125 -8.29 -1.42 4.69
N ILE A 126 -7.33 -2.35 4.70
CA ILE A 126 -7.63 -3.80 4.72
C ILE A 126 -8.32 -4.19 6.03
N LEU A 127 -7.77 -3.86 7.20
CA LEU A 127 -8.35 -4.21 8.50
C LEU A 127 -9.73 -3.57 8.71
N LYS A 128 -9.94 -2.34 8.24
CA LYS A 128 -11.26 -1.69 8.32
C LYS A 128 -12.29 -2.46 7.48
N PHE A 129 -11.95 -2.84 6.26
CA PHE A 129 -12.80 -3.67 5.40
C PHE A 129 -13.09 -5.03 6.03
N LEU A 130 -12.07 -5.75 6.51
CA LEU A 130 -12.23 -7.07 7.11
C LEU A 130 -13.11 -7.05 8.37
N LYS A 131 -12.97 -6.01 9.21
CA LYS A 131 -13.83 -5.82 10.39
C LYS A 131 -15.28 -5.59 10.00
N ASN A 132 -15.54 -4.79 8.96
CA ASN A 132 -16.90 -4.57 8.45
C ASN A 132 -17.51 -5.86 7.87
N GLN A 133 -16.69 -6.70 7.21
CA GLN A 133 -17.10 -8.00 6.69
C GLN A 133 -17.17 -9.11 7.77
N LYS A 134 -16.90 -8.78 9.04
CA LYS A 134 -16.89 -9.72 10.17
C LYS A 134 -15.97 -10.93 9.92
N ALA A 135 -14.75 -10.65 9.44
CA ALA A 135 -13.70 -11.65 9.30
C ALA A 135 -13.39 -12.36 10.63
N PRO A 136 -12.83 -13.59 10.60
CA PRO A 136 -12.43 -14.30 11.81
C PRO A 136 -11.52 -13.45 12.71
N GLU A 137 -11.78 -13.47 14.02
CA GLU A 137 -11.05 -12.65 15.00
C GLU A 137 -9.54 -12.93 14.98
N GLU A 138 -9.16 -14.20 14.84
CA GLU A 138 -7.75 -14.61 14.70
C GLU A 138 -7.03 -13.96 13.51
N VAL A 139 -7.72 -13.76 12.39
CA VAL A 139 -7.18 -13.08 11.21
C VAL A 139 -7.03 -11.59 11.48
N ILE A 140 -8.03 -10.97 12.11
CA ILE A 140 -8.02 -9.56 12.48
C ILE A 140 -6.89 -9.26 13.47
N ASP A 141 -6.74 -10.08 14.51
CA ASP A 141 -5.72 -9.90 15.54
C ASP A 141 -4.32 -10.08 14.95
N CYS A 142 -4.11 -11.14 14.17
CA CYS A 142 -2.83 -11.36 13.51
C CYS A 142 -2.45 -10.21 12.58
N LEU A 143 -3.35 -9.74 11.72
CA LEU A 143 -3.07 -8.62 10.83
C LEU A 143 -2.88 -7.31 11.60
N THR A 144 -3.56 -7.14 12.73
CA THR A 144 -3.38 -5.99 13.63
C THR A 144 -1.97 -5.97 14.20
N ASP A 145 -1.51 -7.08 14.76
CA ASP A 145 -0.17 -7.17 15.36
C ASP A 145 0.93 -7.12 14.30
N PHE A 146 0.72 -7.82 13.19
CA PHE A 146 1.58 -7.77 12.01
C PHE A 146 1.78 -6.34 11.53
N SER A 147 0.69 -5.58 11.33
CA SER A 147 0.76 -4.21 10.83
C SER A 147 1.60 -3.31 11.75
N LYS A 148 1.43 -3.40 13.07
CA LYS A 148 2.24 -2.66 14.05
C LYS A 148 3.71 -3.07 13.99
N ALA A 149 3.98 -4.37 13.84
CA ALA A 149 5.35 -4.88 13.83
C ALA A 149 6.16 -4.36 12.63
N ILE A 150 5.52 -4.10 11.49
CA ILE A 150 6.18 -3.63 10.27
C ILE A 150 6.14 -2.09 10.07
N GLN A 151 5.60 -1.34 11.03
CA GLN A 151 5.59 0.13 11.00
C GLN A 151 6.91 0.70 11.55
N PHE A 152 7.96 0.69 10.73
CA PHE A 152 9.29 1.10 11.19
C PHE A 152 9.48 2.62 11.22
N THR A 153 8.73 3.36 10.39
CA THR A 153 8.80 4.81 10.25
C THR A 153 7.42 5.37 9.91
N ASP A 154 7.13 6.60 10.35
CA ASP A 154 5.95 7.34 9.91
C ASP A 154 6.23 8.22 8.69
N THR A 155 7.49 8.27 8.25
CA THR A 155 7.94 9.04 7.09
C THR A 155 8.34 8.12 5.96
N PHE A 156 7.76 8.31 4.77
CA PHE A 156 8.00 7.50 3.57
C PHE A 156 7.73 8.31 2.30
N ASP A 157 7.97 7.72 1.14
CA ASP A 157 7.80 8.40 -0.14
C ASP A 157 6.45 8.04 -0.75
N VAL A 158 5.55 9.02 -0.90
CA VAL A 158 4.19 8.77 -1.40
C VAL A 158 4.22 8.73 -2.92
N THR A 159 3.71 7.66 -3.52
CA THR A 159 3.55 7.54 -4.97
C THR A 159 2.10 7.33 -5.35
N PHE A 160 1.61 8.15 -6.28
CA PHE A 160 0.34 8.00 -6.97
C PHE A 160 0.60 7.96 -8.48
N ILE A 161 -0.07 7.07 -9.23
CA ILE A 161 0.10 6.95 -10.68
C ILE A 161 -1.23 7.25 -11.38
N ARG A 162 -1.17 8.28 -12.22
CA ARG A 162 -2.26 8.74 -13.09
C ARG A 162 -2.50 7.76 -14.25
N PRO A 163 -3.65 7.82 -14.93
CA PRO A 163 -3.95 6.88 -16.01
C PRO A 163 -3.09 7.07 -17.26
N ASP A 164 -2.54 8.27 -17.44
CA ASP A 164 -1.52 8.56 -18.47
C ASP A 164 -0.11 8.08 -18.07
N MET A 165 -0.01 7.25 -17.02
CA MET A 165 1.24 6.73 -16.44
C MET A 165 2.12 7.80 -15.79
N THR A 166 1.63 9.03 -15.63
CA THR A 166 2.36 10.07 -14.89
C THR A 166 2.46 9.68 -13.43
N ARG A 167 3.69 9.67 -12.90
CA ARG A 167 3.97 9.42 -11.49
C ARG A 167 3.93 10.74 -10.72
N CYS A 168 3.00 10.85 -9.79
CA CYS A 168 2.95 11.90 -8.78
C CYS A 168 3.67 11.39 -7.53
N PHE A 169 4.73 12.07 -7.12
CA PHE A 169 5.65 11.57 -6.14
C PHE A 169 6.03 12.64 -5.13
N ILE A 170 5.88 12.33 -3.84
CA ILE A 170 6.20 13.25 -2.73
C ILE A 170 7.19 12.56 -1.79
N LYS A 171 8.44 13.05 -1.77
CA LYS A 171 9.51 12.49 -0.94
C LYS A 171 9.36 12.86 0.52
N GLY A 172 9.66 11.91 1.41
CA GLY A 172 9.83 12.16 2.83
C GLY A 172 8.59 12.71 3.51
N THR A 173 7.42 12.27 3.06
CA THR A 173 6.11 12.68 3.59
C THR A 173 5.87 11.96 4.91
N LYS A 174 5.49 12.69 5.97
CA LYS A 174 4.99 12.04 7.19
C LYS A 174 3.55 11.60 6.96
N PHE A 175 3.17 10.45 7.49
CA PHE A 175 1.82 9.89 7.35
C PHE A 175 0.72 10.88 7.72
N CYS A 176 0.90 11.64 8.80
CA CYS A 176 -0.06 12.63 9.26
C CYS A 176 -0.25 13.83 8.31
N ASP A 177 0.73 14.10 7.45
CA ASP A 177 0.68 15.24 6.53
C ASP A 177 -0.15 14.92 5.26
N LEU A 178 -0.53 13.65 5.05
CA LEU A 178 -1.43 13.25 3.95
C LEU A 178 -2.84 13.86 4.03
N ASP A 179 -3.28 14.36 5.19
CA ASP A 179 -4.54 15.12 5.25
C ASP A 179 -4.41 16.50 4.58
N LYS A 180 -3.18 17.03 4.50
CA LYS A 180 -2.88 18.34 3.92
C LYS A 180 -2.36 18.24 2.50
N GLU A 181 -1.48 17.28 2.24
CA GLU A 181 -0.76 17.13 0.98
C GLU A 181 -0.95 15.71 0.44
N ASN A 182 -1.90 15.54 -0.49
CA ASN A 182 -2.22 14.26 -1.09
C ASN A 182 -2.53 14.42 -2.57
N SER A 183 -1.57 14.02 -3.42
CA SER A 183 -1.70 14.14 -4.88
C SER A 183 -2.90 13.38 -5.48
N LEU A 184 -3.38 12.33 -4.82
CA LEU A 184 -4.60 11.64 -5.25
C LEU A 184 -5.83 12.51 -5.01
N ARG A 185 -5.94 13.16 -3.84
CA ARG A 185 -7.06 14.07 -3.55
C ARG A 185 -7.11 15.18 -4.58
N ASP A 186 -5.98 15.87 -4.80
CA ASP A 186 -5.91 16.99 -5.73
C ASP A 186 -6.28 16.55 -7.17
N TYR A 187 -5.87 15.33 -7.57
CA TYR A 187 -6.27 14.74 -8.85
C TYR A 187 -7.77 14.43 -8.93
N LEU A 188 -8.36 13.83 -7.89
CA LEU A 188 -9.79 13.53 -7.83
C LEU A 188 -10.64 14.81 -7.83
N GLU A 189 -10.17 15.89 -7.21
CA GLU A 189 -10.80 17.21 -7.25
C GLU A 189 -10.77 17.80 -8.67
N CYS A 190 -9.62 17.80 -9.35
CA CYS A 190 -9.51 18.22 -10.74
C CYS A 190 -10.43 17.43 -11.69
N LEU A 191 -10.63 16.12 -11.45
CA LEU A 191 -11.57 15.32 -12.23
C LEU A 191 -13.03 15.72 -12.00
N LYS A 192 -13.41 16.08 -10.76
CA LYS A 192 -14.76 16.56 -10.45
C LYS A 192 -15.04 17.91 -11.07
N GLU A 193 -14.07 18.82 -11.04
CA GLU A 193 -14.20 20.18 -11.59
C GLU A 193 -14.24 20.22 -13.13
N SER A 194 -13.69 19.20 -13.80
CA SER A 194 -13.59 19.18 -15.25
C SER A 194 -14.83 18.62 -15.99
N GLU A 195 -15.89 18.20 -15.28
CA GLU A 195 -17.10 17.55 -15.86
C GLU A 195 -16.79 16.46 -16.91
N ILE A 196 -15.60 15.86 -16.87
CA ILE A 196 -15.23 14.79 -17.81
C ILE A 196 -16.06 13.57 -17.44
N GLN A 197 -17.18 13.38 -18.15
CA GLN A 197 -17.90 12.12 -18.17
C GLN A 197 -16.92 11.03 -18.59
N LEU A 198 -16.69 10.05 -17.72
CA LEU A 198 -16.00 8.81 -18.02
C LEU A 198 -16.76 8.05 -19.12
N SER A 199 -16.58 8.46 -20.36
CA SER A 199 -17.10 7.74 -21.52
C SER A 199 -16.40 6.38 -21.58
N PRO A 200 -17.12 5.28 -21.83
CA PRO A 200 -16.47 4.04 -22.22
C PRO A 200 -15.62 4.30 -23.47
N MET A 201 -14.46 3.66 -23.57
CA MET A 201 -13.83 3.49 -24.88
C MET A 201 -14.88 2.88 -25.81
N ASN A 202 -15.24 3.60 -26.87
CA ASN A 202 -15.94 3.03 -28.00
C ASN A 202 -15.08 1.88 -28.53
N THR A 203 -15.38 0.66 -28.13
CA THR A 203 -15.07 -0.51 -28.95
C THR A 203 -16.06 -0.50 -30.09
N ASP A 204 -15.84 0.39 -31.05
CA ASP A 204 -16.50 0.33 -32.34
C ASP A 204 -15.54 -0.45 -33.25
N PRO A 205 -15.74 -1.77 -33.45
CA PRO A 205 -15.00 -2.51 -34.45
C PRO A 205 -15.55 -2.12 -35.82
N LYS A 206 -15.20 -0.92 -36.29
CA LYS A 206 -15.42 -0.60 -37.70
C LYS A 206 -14.43 -1.39 -38.53
N CYS A 207 -14.98 -2.44 -39.13
CA CYS A 207 -14.64 -3.04 -40.41
C CYS A 207 -13.48 -2.33 -41.13
N ILE A 208 -12.35 -3.02 -41.23
CA ILE A 208 -11.45 -2.83 -42.37
C ILE A 208 -11.74 -4.00 -43.30
N SER A 209 -12.17 -3.61 -44.50
CA SER A 209 -12.49 -4.41 -45.68
C SER A 209 -11.38 -5.38 -46.09
#